data_AF-A0AAJ1BD54-F1
#
_entry.id   AF-A0AAJ1BD54-F1
#
_cell.length_a   1.000
_cell.length_b   1.000
_cell.length_c   1.000
_cell.angle_alpha   90.00
_cell.angle_beta   90.00
_cell.angle_gamma   90.00
#
_symmetry.space_group_name_H-M   'P 1'
#
loop_
_entity.id
_entity.type
_entity.pdbx_description
1 polymer ?
#
loop_
_entity_poly.entity_id
_entity_poly.type
_entity_poly.pdbx_seq_one_letter_code
_entity_poly.pdbx_strand_id
1 'polypeptide(L)'
;MWFASSPSDYLDPHSRGGFIASKVDQQDAVALWLAMELFHSPERLGFDRETDLYLDCEQNEDLCFSGAQRRVVVSVKNTNMTIGEFAAELERLSTLVAMKEADLALLAFIGAVDRKIVEAIKRDEEYRSLVQEKSFVESVHIKKEFDEKYEGVFSSDVLLRQFPELDADAFTAGISQLLRRALPISDYSDERIESQIIFLSARIARARRKRGTVRLSELAEDVLSLVSNPMTRGILKGLPYKLDSAGYVLDRARANEIFFLHRKTQQAQRSTLRKFRKRHFWHALGWLMFGAPVCQNCSHPLLANLCGLGKLGIACPDCGATPFVTLYLACPCGEALLLLEQPPLDDFSAFNLALIASVSDLKCGKCGRSASYEDLDLRVFQLNIPADDTVTVTEALKNLVEPTD
;
A
#
# COMPACT_ATOMS: atom_id res chain seq x y z
N MET A 1 -6.22 -26.10 12.56
CA MET A 1 -7.05 -27.07 11.81
C MET A 1 -7.60 -26.28 10.63
N TRP A 2 -7.08 -26.54 9.43
CA TRP A 2 -7.41 -25.78 8.23
C TRP A 2 -8.73 -26.34 7.68
N PHE A 3 -9.83 -25.59 7.79
CA PHE A 3 -11.03 -25.92 7.05
C PHE A 3 -10.90 -25.31 5.67
N ALA A 4 -10.60 -26.16 4.69
CA ALA A 4 -10.82 -25.84 3.29
C ALA A 4 -12.33 -25.73 3.10
N SER A 5 -12.84 -24.51 2.92
CA SER A 5 -14.23 -24.28 2.53
C SER A 5 -14.44 -24.84 1.13
N SER A 6 -15.39 -25.77 1.03
CA SER A 6 -15.84 -26.41 -0.20
C SER A 6 -16.53 -25.38 -1.13
N PRO A 7 -16.43 -25.51 -2.47
CA PRO A 7 -17.17 -24.68 -3.42
C PRO A 7 -18.71 -24.67 -3.23
N SER A 8 -19.24 -25.57 -2.38
CA SER A 8 -20.65 -25.65 -2.01
C SER A 8 -21.17 -24.47 -1.18
N ASP A 9 -20.31 -23.70 -0.53
CA ASP A 9 -20.73 -22.56 0.31
C ASP A 9 -21.22 -21.35 -0.52
N TYR A 10 -21.14 -21.44 -1.85
CA TYR A 10 -21.71 -20.47 -2.79
C TYR A 10 -23.22 -20.68 -3.03
N LEU A 11 -23.77 -21.83 -2.60
CA LEU A 11 -25.13 -22.29 -2.92
C LEU A 11 -25.91 -22.68 -1.66
N ASP A 12 -25.65 -22.06 -0.51
CA ASP A 12 -26.50 -22.23 0.66
C ASP A 12 -27.84 -21.49 0.43
N PRO A 13 -28.99 -22.19 0.32
CA PRO A 13 -30.30 -21.56 0.17
C PRO A 13 -30.73 -20.74 1.41
N HIS A 14 -29.98 -20.81 2.51
CA HIS A 14 -30.15 -19.95 3.69
C HIS A 14 -29.20 -18.74 3.72
N SER A 15 -28.23 -18.64 2.81
CA SER A 15 -27.49 -17.40 2.60
C SER A 15 -28.44 -16.38 1.96
N ARG A 16 -28.97 -15.47 2.78
CA ARG A 16 -29.76 -14.33 2.30
C ARG A 16 -28.80 -13.40 1.56
N GLY A 17 -28.65 -13.61 0.25
CA GLY A 17 -28.00 -12.66 -0.65
C GLY A 17 -28.59 -11.27 -0.47
N GLY A 18 -27.74 -10.24 -0.59
CA GLY A 18 -28.14 -8.84 -0.43
C GLY A 18 -29.27 -8.50 -1.39
N PHE A 19 -30.25 -7.73 -0.91
CA PHE A 19 -31.54 -7.53 -1.57
C PHE A 19 -31.45 -6.86 -2.96
N ILE A 20 -30.32 -6.20 -3.29
CA ILE A 20 -29.85 -5.84 -4.64
C ILE A 20 -28.32 -5.69 -4.56
N ALA A 21 -27.57 -6.46 -5.36
CA ALA A 21 -26.11 -6.37 -5.41
C ALA A 21 -25.64 -5.28 -6.39
N SER A 22 -24.84 -4.33 -5.93
CA SER A 22 -24.12 -3.37 -6.79
C SER A 22 -23.02 -4.06 -7.59
N LYS A 23 -22.55 -3.44 -8.68
CA LYS A 23 -21.36 -3.93 -9.39
C LYS A 23 -20.19 -4.04 -8.42
N VAL A 24 -19.56 -5.19 -8.42
CA VAL A 24 -18.45 -5.56 -7.57
C VAL A 24 -17.33 -4.49 -7.54
N ASP A 25 -16.93 -3.98 -8.70
CA ASP A 25 -15.82 -3.01 -8.79
C ASP A 25 -16.18 -1.67 -8.15
N GLN A 26 -17.47 -1.33 -8.13
CA GLN A 26 -18.00 -0.11 -7.53
C GLN A 26 -18.05 -0.21 -6.00
N GLN A 27 -18.22 -1.42 -5.44
CA GLN A 27 -18.04 -1.66 -4.00
C GLN A 27 -16.58 -1.46 -3.58
N ASP A 28 -15.66 -2.02 -4.36
CA ASP A 28 -14.22 -1.86 -4.11
C ASP A 28 -13.80 -0.37 -4.19
N ALA A 29 -14.41 0.39 -5.09
CA ALA A 29 -14.21 1.84 -5.23
C ALA A 29 -14.69 2.64 -4.00
N VAL A 30 -15.91 2.35 -3.49
CA VAL A 30 -16.43 2.98 -2.27
C VAL A 30 -15.59 2.60 -1.05
N ALA A 31 -15.17 1.34 -0.95
CA ALA A 31 -14.27 0.87 0.09
C ALA A 31 -12.95 1.67 0.10
N LEU A 32 -12.33 1.87 -1.07
CA LEU A 32 -11.12 2.66 -1.21
C LEU A 32 -11.34 4.11 -0.76
N TRP A 33 -12.42 4.73 -1.22
CA TRP A 33 -12.74 6.12 -0.87
C TRP A 33 -12.89 6.29 0.64
N LEU A 34 -13.70 5.44 1.26
CA LEU A 34 -13.93 5.48 2.71
C LEU A 34 -12.65 5.19 3.49
N ALA A 35 -11.83 4.22 3.07
CA ALA A 35 -10.55 3.96 3.69
C ALA A 35 -9.63 5.18 3.64
N MET A 36 -9.54 5.87 2.50
CA MET A 36 -8.73 7.09 2.36
C MET A 36 -9.28 8.25 3.20
N GLU A 37 -10.61 8.38 3.35
CA GLU A 37 -11.19 9.39 4.23
C GLU A 37 -10.92 9.09 5.71
N LEU A 38 -11.02 7.83 6.12
CA LEU A 38 -10.79 7.40 7.49
C LEU A 38 -9.32 7.56 7.92
N PHE A 39 -8.37 7.59 6.98
CA PHE A 39 -6.99 7.95 7.28
C PHE A 39 -6.87 9.38 7.81
N HIS A 40 -7.68 10.29 7.29
CA HIS A 40 -7.62 11.71 7.60
C HIS A 40 -8.53 12.12 8.74
N SER A 41 -9.71 11.52 8.75
CA SER A 41 -10.82 11.95 9.59
C SER A 41 -11.63 10.74 10.03
N PRO A 42 -11.06 9.86 10.88
CA PRO A 42 -11.78 8.71 11.43
C PRO A 42 -13.05 9.13 12.19
N GLU A 43 -13.05 10.35 12.75
CA GLU A 43 -14.21 10.98 13.36
C GLU A 43 -15.44 11.11 12.44
N ARG A 44 -15.27 11.08 11.10
CA ARG A 44 -16.39 11.16 10.15
C ARG A 44 -17.35 9.98 10.23
N LEU A 45 -16.86 8.80 10.60
CA LEU A 45 -17.69 7.64 10.93
C LEU A 45 -17.69 7.36 12.45
N GLY A 46 -17.20 8.33 13.22
CA GLY A 46 -17.18 8.33 14.68
C GLY A 46 -16.21 7.31 15.28
N PHE A 47 -15.11 7.02 14.61
CA PHE A 47 -13.99 6.27 15.16
C PHE A 47 -13.00 7.19 15.87
N ASP A 48 -12.32 6.66 16.88
CA ASP A 48 -11.22 7.37 17.55
C ASP A 48 -9.93 7.30 16.71
N ARG A 49 -9.12 8.34 16.76
CA ARG A 49 -7.86 8.46 15.98
C ARG A 49 -6.79 7.44 16.38
N GLU A 50 -6.83 6.91 17.59
CA GLU A 50 -5.82 5.99 18.13
C GLU A 50 -6.14 4.51 17.88
N THR A 51 -7.33 4.21 17.36
CA THR A 51 -7.76 2.82 17.14
C THR A 51 -7.25 2.28 15.81
N ASP A 52 -6.71 1.05 15.84
CA ASP A 52 -6.54 0.26 14.63
C ASP A 52 -7.90 0.00 13.98
N LEU A 53 -8.00 0.36 12.70
CA LEU A 53 -9.19 0.16 11.90
C LEU A 53 -9.00 -0.98 10.91
N TYR A 54 -10.07 -1.71 10.68
CA TYR A 54 -10.12 -2.87 9.80
C TYR A 54 -11.27 -2.70 8.80
N LEU A 55 -11.04 -3.14 7.57
CA LEU A 55 -12.05 -3.31 6.54
C LEU A 55 -12.30 -4.80 6.36
N ASP A 56 -13.47 -5.25 6.81
CA ASP A 56 -13.95 -6.62 6.69
C ASP A 56 -14.85 -6.74 5.45
N CYS A 57 -14.42 -7.56 4.49
CA CYS A 57 -15.17 -7.80 3.24
C CYS A 57 -16.10 -9.04 3.32
N GLU A 58 -16.36 -9.58 4.51
CA GLU A 58 -16.96 -10.90 4.73
C GLU A 58 -18.49 -10.93 4.91
N GLN A 59 -19.13 -9.79 5.19
CA GLN A 59 -20.47 -9.81 5.80
C GLN A 59 -21.57 -9.46 4.80
N ASN A 60 -22.34 -10.46 4.38
CA ASN A 60 -23.64 -10.28 3.70
C ASN A 60 -23.62 -9.29 2.50
N GLU A 61 -22.54 -9.30 1.70
CA GLU A 61 -22.30 -8.38 0.57
C GLU A 61 -22.15 -6.88 0.94
N ASP A 62 -22.19 -6.55 2.23
CA ASP A 62 -21.91 -5.24 2.77
C ASP A 62 -20.41 -5.13 3.16
N LEU A 63 -19.86 -3.93 3.07
CA LEU A 63 -18.54 -3.64 3.59
C LEU A 63 -18.66 -3.32 5.08
N CYS A 64 -17.73 -3.77 5.91
CA CYS A 64 -17.74 -3.41 7.32
C CYS A 64 -16.42 -2.78 7.73
N PHE A 65 -16.47 -1.58 8.31
CA PHE A 65 -15.34 -0.98 8.99
C PHE A 65 -15.46 -1.25 10.48
N SER A 66 -14.43 -1.86 11.07
CA SER A 66 -14.41 -2.22 12.49
C SER A 66 -13.20 -1.61 13.19
N GLY A 67 -13.42 -1.18 14.43
CA GLY A 67 -12.41 -0.75 15.38
C GLY A 67 -12.67 -1.38 16.74
N ALA A 68 -11.84 -1.08 17.75
CA ALA A 68 -11.93 -1.77 19.05
C ALA A 68 -13.29 -1.62 19.76
N GLN A 69 -14.01 -0.51 19.52
CA GLN A 69 -15.27 -0.18 20.21
C GLN A 69 -16.43 0.13 19.26
N ARG A 70 -16.18 0.15 17.95
CA ARG A 70 -17.18 0.60 16.98
C ARG A 70 -17.16 -0.24 15.73
N ARG A 71 -18.35 -0.50 15.19
CA ARG A 71 -18.56 -1.21 13.94
C ARG A 71 -19.51 -0.42 13.04
N VAL A 72 -19.07 -0.17 11.83
CA VAL A 72 -19.81 0.56 10.81
C VAL A 72 -20.07 -0.35 9.63
N VAL A 73 -21.34 -0.55 9.30
CA VAL A 73 -21.74 -1.36 8.15
C VAL A 73 -22.07 -0.42 6.99
N VAL A 74 -21.54 -0.70 5.83
CA VAL A 74 -21.70 0.10 4.62
C VAL A 74 -22.36 -0.77 3.56
N SER A 75 -23.61 -0.45 3.22
CA SER A 75 -24.28 -1.05 2.08
C SER A 75 -24.14 -0.17 0.85
N VAL A 76 -23.67 -0.76 -0.24
CA VAL A 76 -23.39 -0.04 -1.49
C VAL A 76 -24.43 -0.40 -2.53
N LYS A 77 -25.10 0.61 -3.09
CA LYS A 77 -26.18 0.46 -4.08
C LYS A 77 -25.90 1.29 -5.34
N ASN A 78 -26.41 0.80 -6.46
CA ASN A 78 -26.30 1.46 -7.76
C ASN A 78 -27.50 2.39 -8.05
N THR A 79 -27.40 3.10 -9.16
CA THR A 79 -28.32 4.15 -9.66
C THR A 79 -29.79 3.74 -9.82
N ASN A 80 -30.11 2.45 -9.93
CA ASN A 80 -31.45 1.97 -10.33
C ASN A 80 -32.36 1.51 -9.18
N MET A 81 -32.03 1.87 -7.93
CA MET A 81 -32.84 1.44 -6.79
C MET A 81 -34.20 2.14 -6.76
N THR A 82 -35.27 1.36 -6.64
CA THR A 82 -36.63 1.86 -6.47
C THR A 82 -36.84 2.41 -5.05
N ILE A 83 -37.87 3.24 -4.86
CA ILE A 83 -38.21 3.80 -3.54
C ILE A 83 -38.58 2.70 -2.54
N GLY A 84 -39.24 1.64 -3.00
CA GLY A 84 -39.60 0.50 -2.14
C GLY A 84 -38.37 -0.26 -1.67
N GLU A 85 -37.40 -0.49 -2.56
CA GLU A 85 -36.12 -1.11 -2.22
C GLU A 85 -35.28 -0.21 -1.30
N PHE A 86 -35.30 1.10 -1.53
CA PHE A 86 -34.64 2.08 -0.66
C PHE A 86 -35.22 2.04 0.76
N ALA A 87 -36.55 2.06 0.90
CA ALA A 87 -37.21 2.00 2.20
C ALA A 87 -36.92 0.67 2.92
N ALA A 88 -36.96 -0.45 2.19
CA ALA A 88 -36.63 -1.76 2.74
C ALA A 88 -35.16 -1.85 3.21
N GLU A 89 -34.24 -1.26 2.46
CA GLU A 89 -32.83 -1.25 2.82
C GLU A 89 -32.54 -0.33 4.01
N LEU A 90 -33.22 0.82 4.07
CA LEU A 90 -33.16 1.73 5.21
C LEU A 90 -33.69 1.05 6.48
N GLU A 91 -34.79 0.31 6.40
CA GLU A 91 -35.34 -0.47 7.50
C GLU A 91 -34.38 -1.60 7.93
N ARG A 92 -33.81 -2.33 6.96
CA ARG A 92 -32.82 -3.38 7.23
C ARG A 92 -31.61 -2.83 8.00
N LEU A 93 -31.02 -1.75 7.52
CA LEU A 93 -29.85 -1.11 8.15
C LEU A 93 -30.19 -0.53 9.52
N SER A 94 -31.36 0.10 9.67
CA SER A 94 -31.83 0.60 10.97
C SER A 94 -32.01 -0.53 11.99
N THR A 95 -32.51 -1.69 11.53
CA THR A 95 -32.66 -2.89 12.35
C THR A 95 -31.31 -3.42 12.84
N LEU A 96 -30.28 -3.43 11.99
CA LEU A 96 -28.92 -3.83 12.41
C LEU A 96 -28.38 -2.93 13.52
N VAL A 97 -28.62 -1.62 13.44
CA VAL A 97 -28.21 -0.67 14.48
C VAL A 97 -29.03 -0.87 15.76
N ALA A 98 -30.36 -1.05 15.64
CA ALA A 98 -31.24 -1.29 16.77
C ALA A 98 -30.89 -2.60 17.52
N MET A 99 -30.48 -3.63 16.81
CA MET A 99 -30.01 -4.91 17.37
C MET A 99 -28.58 -4.86 17.90
N LYS A 100 -27.88 -3.72 17.79
CA LYS A 100 -26.47 -3.53 18.16
C LYS A 100 -25.52 -4.47 17.41
N GLU A 101 -25.89 -4.89 16.21
CA GLU A 101 -24.99 -5.60 15.31
C GLU A 101 -24.02 -4.63 14.61
N ALA A 102 -24.41 -3.35 14.53
CA ALA A 102 -23.59 -2.22 14.10
C ALA A 102 -23.87 -1.01 15.00
N ASP A 103 -22.89 -0.13 15.17
CA ASP A 103 -23.06 1.15 15.88
C ASP A 103 -23.51 2.28 14.95
N LEU A 104 -23.27 2.10 13.65
CA LEU A 104 -23.69 3.02 12.60
C LEU A 104 -23.85 2.22 11.30
N ALA A 105 -24.84 2.58 10.51
CA ALA A 105 -24.97 2.08 9.14
C ALA A 105 -24.80 3.24 8.14
N LEU A 106 -24.20 2.96 6.99
CA LEU A 106 -24.08 3.86 5.85
C LEU A 106 -24.72 3.21 4.63
N LEU A 107 -25.63 3.92 3.97
CA LEU A 107 -26.14 3.57 2.66
C LEU A 107 -25.46 4.45 1.62
N ALA A 108 -24.56 3.82 0.85
CA ALA A 108 -23.76 4.46 -0.18
C ALA A 108 -24.41 4.28 -1.55
N PHE A 109 -24.66 5.39 -2.24
CA PHE A 109 -25.20 5.41 -3.59
C PHE A 109 -24.12 5.78 -4.58
N ILE A 110 -24.08 5.08 -5.71
CA ILE A 110 -23.08 5.31 -6.75
C ILE A 110 -23.74 5.91 -7.97
N GLY A 111 -23.18 7.00 -8.49
CA GLY A 111 -23.65 7.65 -9.72
C GLY A 111 -24.96 8.41 -9.54
N ALA A 112 -25.71 8.61 -10.64
CA ALA A 112 -26.96 9.35 -10.63
C ALA A 112 -28.09 8.59 -9.91
N VAL A 113 -28.73 9.21 -8.91
CA VAL A 113 -29.84 8.60 -8.15
C VAL A 113 -31.16 9.30 -8.44
N ASP A 114 -32.27 8.59 -8.16
CA ASP A 114 -33.62 9.14 -8.25
C ASP A 114 -33.77 10.43 -7.43
N ARG A 115 -34.59 11.37 -7.93
CA ARG A 115 -34.82 12.68 -7.29
C ARG A 115 -35.26 12.55 -5.83
N LYS A 116 -36.07 11.56 -5.48
CA LYS A 116 -36.53 11.37 -4.09
C LYS A 116 -35.40 10.91 -3.17
N ILE A 117 -34.46 10.12 -3.69
CA ILE A 117 -33.26 9.71 -2.96
C ILE A 117 -32.33 10.92 -2.77
N VAL A 118 -32.17 11.79 -3.78
CA VAL A 118 -31.44 13.07 -3.63
C VAL A 118 -32.07 13.91 -2.51
N GLU A 119 -33.39 14.01 -2.47
CA GLU A 119 -34.10 14.73 -1.40
C GLU A 119 -33.89 14.08 -0.03
N ALA A 120 -33.83 12.74 0.05
CA ALA A 120 -33.51 12.03 1.28
C ALA A 120 -32.06 12.30 1.77
N ILE A 121 -31.09 12.28 0.86
CA ILE A 121 -29.68 12.60 1.19
C ILE A 121 -29.57 14.02 1.73
N LYS A 122 -30.22 15.00 1.09
CA LYS A 122 -30.21 16.40 1.57
C LYS A 122 -30.84 16.55 2.96
N ARG A 123 -31.87 15.75 3.27
CA ARG A 123 -32.51 15.75 4.59
C ARG A 123 -31.62 15.11 5.65
N ASP A 124 -30.88 14.06 5.31
CA ASP A 124 -29.87 13.51 6.21
C ASP A 124 -28.79 14.56 6.49
N GLU A 125 -28.26 15.24 5.47
CA GLU A 125 -27.30 16.35 5.64
C GLU A 125 -27.86 17.46 6.55
N GLU A 126 -29.12 17.89 6.34
CA GLU A 126 -29.80 18.88 7.17
C GLU A 126 -29.88 18.40 8.63
N TYR A 127 -30.36 17.17 8.86
CA TYR A 127 -30.45 16.57 10.19
C TYR A 127 -29.08 16.55 10.90
N ARG A 128 -28.03 16.04 10.22
CA ARG A 128 -26.69 15.95 10.82
C ARG A 128 -26.14 17.33 11.17
N SER A 129 -26.37 18.34 10.33
CA SER A 129 -25.96 19.71 10.59
C SER A 129 -26.66 20.32 11.81
N LEU A 130 -27.95 20.02 12.00
CA LEU A 130 -28.73 20.51 13.14
C LEU A 130 -28.28 19.88 14.46
N VAL A 131 -27.81 18.64 14.43
CA VAL A 131 -27.39 17.89 15.62
C VAL A 131 -25.94 18.19 16.01
N GLN A 132 -25.09 18.67 15.09
CA GLN A 132 -23.62 18.68 15.21
C GLN A 132 -23.04 19.51 16.38
N GLU A 133 -23.84 20.32 17.07
CA GLU A 133 -23.42 21.12 18.24
C GLU A 133 -24.50 21.19 19.33
N LYS A 134 -25.47 20.28 19.31
CA LYS A 134 -26.60 20.27 20.25
C LYS A 134 -26.33 19.39 21.46
N SER A 135 -26.99 19.73 22.57
CA SER A 135 -26.96 18.88 23.76
C SER A 135 -27.67 17.55 23.49
N PHE A 136 -27.28 16.49 24.19
CA PHE A 136 -27.86 15.15 24.01
C PHE A 136 -29.40 15.16 24.06
N VAL A 137 -30.00 15.93 24.96
CA VAL A 137 -31.45 16.03 25.13
C VAL A 137 -32.12 16.67 23.91
N GLU A 138 -31.52 17.74 23.36
CA GLU A 138 -32.01 18.40 22.14
C GLU A 138 -31.83 17.49 20.92
N SER A 139 -30.70 16.79 20.80
CA SER A 139 -30.44 15.84 19.72
C SER A 139 -31.46 14.71 19.70
N VAL A 140 -31.88 14.19 20.86
CA VAL A 140 -32.92 13.17 20.98
C VAL A 140 -34.29 13.70 20.54
N HIS A 141 -34.60 14.96 20.86
CA HIS A 141 -35.85 15.58 20.44
C HIS A 141 -35.90 15.78 18.93
N ILE A 142 -34.84 16.34 18.35
CA ILE A 142 -34.68 16.54 16.89
C ILE A 142 -34.74 15.20 16.16
N LYS A 143 -34.08 14.16 16.70
CA LYS A 143 -34.13 12.78 16.18
C LYS A 143 -35.57 12.31 16.01
N LYS A 144 -36.35 12.38 17.09
CA LYS A 144 -37.74 11.93 17.10
C LYS A 144 -38.62 12.70 16.12
N GLU A 145 -38.49 14.02 16.08
CA GLU A 145 -39.26 14.85 15.14
C GLU A 145 -38.95 14.53 13.67
N PHE A 146 -37.67 14.31 13.33
CA PHE A 146 -37.26 13.99 11.97
C PHE A 146 -37.71 12.59 11.54
N ASP A 147 -37.55 11.58 12.42
CA ASP A 147 -37.98 10.21 12.13
C ASP A 147 -39.50 10.13 11.92
N GLU A 148 -40.30 10.85 12.73
CA GLU A 148 -41.76 10.91 12.58
C GLU A 148 -42.19 11.68 11.31
N LYS A 149 -41.49 12.78 10.98
CA LYS A 149 -41.86 13.65 9.85
C LYS A 149 -41.49 13.07 8.49
N TYR A 150 -40.43 12.26 8.43
CA TYR A 150 -39.86 11.75 7.18
C TYR A 150 -39.81 10.21 7.12
N GLU A 151 -40.75 9.55 7.80
CA GLU A 151 -40.88 8.10 7.85
C GLU A 151 -40.80 7.44 6.46
N GLY A 152 -40.03 6.35 6.37
CA GLY A 152 -39.85 5.57 5.14
C GLY A 152 -38.91 6.18 4.09
N VAL A 153 -38.44 7.41 4.29
CA VAL A 153 -37.43 8.06 3.43
C VAL A 153 -36.24 8.65 4.19
N PHE A 154 -36.24 8.52 5.51
CA PHE A 154 -35.17 8.96 6.40
C PHE A 154 -35.09 8.02 7.61
N SER A 155 -33.86 7.80 8.09
CA SER A 155 -33.60 7.17 9.38
C SER A 155 -32.39 7.85 9.99
N SER A 156 -32.55 8.37 11.19
CA SER A 156 -31.48 8.98 11.97
C SER A 156 -30.32 8.03 12.32
N ASP A 157 -30.55 6.72 12.28
CA ASP A 157 -29.56 5.68 12.57
C ASP A 157 -28.75 5.24 11.33
N VAL A 158 -29.17 5.68 10.13
CA VAL A 158 -28.52 5.38 8.85
C VAL A 158 -28.00 6.66 8.20
N LEU A 159 -26.70 6.69 7.89
CA LEU A 159 -26.09 7.77 7.12
C LEU A 159 -26.36 7.54 5.63
N LEU A 160 -26.74 8.58 4.90
CA LEU A 160 -26.97 8.51 3.45
C LEU A 160 -25.87 9.27 2.71
N ARG A 161 -25.24 8.65 1.71
CA ARG A 161 -24.17 9.34 0.98
C ARG A 161 -24.05 8.92 -0.48
N GLN A 162 -23.84 9.90 -1.34
CA GLN A 162 -23.59 9.68 -2.76
C GLN A 162 -22.09 9.73 -3.07
N PHE A 163 -21.66 8.83 -3.96
CA PHE A 163 -20.30 8.69 -4.47
C PHE A 163 -20.30 8.76 -6.00
N PRO A 164 -19.24 9.32 -6.61
CA PRO A 164 -19.06 9.26 -8.06
C PRO A 164 -18.82 7.82 -8.53
N GLU A 165 -19.17 7.54 -9.79
CA GLU A 165 -18.82 6.25 -10.41
C GLU A 165 -17.32 6.11 -10.57
N LEU A 166 -16.79 4.90 -10.41
CA LEU A 166 -15.36 4.59 -10.58
C LEU A 166 -14.75 5.19 -11.87
N ASP A 167 -15.46 5.09 -12.99
CA ASP A 167 -14.99 5.53 -14.31
C ASP A 167 -15.16 7.05 -14.54
N ALA A 168 -15.72 7.78 -13.57
CA ALA A 168 -15.93 9.22 -13.69
C ALA A 168 -14.68 10.00 -13.26
N ASP A 169 -14.35 11.08 -13.97
CA ASP A 169 -13.25 11.99 -13.61
C ASP A 169 -13.38 12.52 -12.17
N ALA A 170 -14.61 12.68 -11.69
CA ALA A 170 -14.92 13.09 -10.33
C ALA A 170 -14.41 12.09 -9.27
N PHE A 171 -14.40 10.79 -9.57
CA PHE A 171 -13.86 9.78 -8.67
C PHE A 171 -12.35 9.93 -8.54
N THR A 172 -11.65 9.93 -9.68
CA THR A 172 -10.20 10.11 -9.74
C THR A 172 -9.77 11.41 -9.07
N ALA A 173 -10.46 12.52 -9.33
CA ALA A 173 -10.17 13.81 -8.73
C ALA A 173 -10.34 13.80 -7.20
N GLY A 174 -11.38 13.16 -6.69
CA GLY A 174 -11.64 13.08 -5.26
C GLY A 174 -10.64 12.20 -4.51
N ILE A 175 -10.33 11.01 -5.04
CA ILE A 175 -9.27 10.16 -4.47
C ILE A 175 -7.91 10.87 -4.57
N SER A 176 -7.62 11.54 -5.70
CA SER A 176 -6.41 12.36 -5.85
C SER A 176 -6.31 13.42 -4.75
N GLN A 177 -7.41 14.11 -4.42
CA GLN A 177 -7.42 15.09 -3.35
C GLN A 177 -7.14 14.47 -1.97
N LEU A 178 -7.73 13.30 -1.68
CA LEU A 178 -7.50 12.58 -0.42
C LEU A 178 -6.05 12.08 -0.32
N LEU A 179 -5.50 11.57 -1.42
CA LEU A 179 -4.10 11.18 -1.51
C LEU A 179 -3.18 12.39 -1.35
N ARG A 180 -3.46 13.52 -2.02
CA ARG A 180 -2.71 14.78 -1.86
C ARG A 180 -2.72 15.29 -0.41
N ARG A 181 -3.82 15.08 0.33
CA ARG A 181 -3.87 15.38 1.77
C ARG A 181 -2.99 14.43 2.60
N ALA A 182 -2.88 13.15 2.21
CA ALA A 182 -2.07 12.14 2.91
C ALA A 182 -0.58 12.26 2.62
N LEU A 183 -0.24 12.85 1.47
CA LEU A 183 1.08 12.77 0.88
C LEU A 183 1.62 14.19 0.68
N PRO A 184 2.62 14.65 1.46
CA PRO A 184 3.27 15.93 1.22
C PRO A 184 4.28 15.78 0.07
N ILE A 185 3.81 15.72 -1.18
CA ILE A 185 4.68 15.65 -2.36
C ILE A 185 4.48 16.91 -3.19
N SER A 186 5.58 17.44 -3.73
CA SER A 186 5.58 18.53 -4.69
C SER A 186 5.34 18.09 -6.14
N ASP A 187 5.32 16.77 -6.41
CA ASP A 187 5.33 16.20 -7.76
C ASP A 187 4.16 15.21 -7.93
N TYR A 188 3.01 15.75 -8.33
CA TYR A 188 1.78 15.01 -8.61
C TYR A 188 1.56 14.92 -10.12
N SER A 189 2.33 14.10 -10.82
CA SER A 189 1.89 13.71 -12.17
C SER A 189 0.62 12.87 -12.03
N ASP A 190 -0.39 13.16 -12.86
CA ASP A 190 -1.69 12.48 -12.79
C ASP A 190 -1.53 10.96 -13.02
N GLU A 191 -0.60 10.56 -13.88
CA GLU A 191 -0.22 9.15 -14.11
C GLU A 191 0.22 8.42 -12.83
N ARG A 192 0.98 9.11 -11.96
CA ARG A 192 1.44 8.50 -10.71
C ARG A 192 0.27 8.30 -9.76
N ILE A 193 -0.67 9.22 -9.70
CA ILE A 193 -1.87 9.07 -8.86
C ILE A 193 -2.76 7.95 -9.38
N GLU A 194 -2.99 7.88 -10.70
CA GLU A 194 -3.77 6.80 -11.32
C GLU A 194 -3.17 5.42 -11.02
N SER A 195 -1.85 5.27 -11.14
CA SER A 195 -1.19 4.01 -10.78
C SER A 195 -1.42 3.62 -9.30
N GLN A 196 -1.49 4.59 -8.39
CA GLN A 196 -1.80 4.31 -6.99
C GLN A 196 -3.24 3.87 -6.77
N ILE A 197 -4.18 4.53 -7.43
CA ILE A 197 -5.59 4.15 -7.35
C ILE A 197 -5.76 2.70 -7.82
N ILE A 198 -5.12 2.31 -8.92
CA ILE A 198 -5.14 0.94 -9.44
C ILE A 198 -4.55 -0.04 -8.42
N PHE A 199 -3.37 0.27 -7.86
CA PHE A 199 -2.70 -0.60 -6.90
C PHE A 199 -3.52 -0.83 -5.62
N LEU A 200 -4.03 0.24 -5.01
CA LEU A 200 -4.83 0.16 -3.79
C LEU A 200 -6.17 -0.54 -4.03
N SER A 201 -6.83 -0.25 -5.15
CA SER A 201 -8.06 -0.93 -5.55
C SER A 201 -7.84 -2.44 -5.72
N ALA A 202 -6.73 -2.84 -6.33
CA ALA A 202 -6.39 -4.26 -6.49
C ALA A 202 -6.17 -4.97 -5.15
N ARG A 203 -5.63 -4.28 -4.13
CA ARG A 203 -5.47 -4.84 -2.77
C ARG A 203 -6.82 -5.11 -2.10
N ILE A 204 -7.74 -4.16 -2.17
CA ILE A 204 -9.11 -4.32 -1.63
C ILE A 204 -9.84 -5.43 -2.37
N ALA A 205 -9.78 -5.43 -3.71
CA ALA A 205 -10.38 -6.49 -4.52
C ALA A 205 -9.82 -7.88 -4.17
N ARG A 206 -8.51 -7.98 -3.90
CA ARG A 206 -7.88 -9.24 -3.47
C ARG A 206 -8.38 -9.68 -2.09
N ALA A 207 -8.54 -8.76 -1.15
CA ALA A 207 -9.08 -9.06 0.17
C ALA A 207 -10.52 -9.55 0.07
N ARG A 208 -11.36 -8.86 -0.70
CA ARG A 208 -12.75 -9.28 -0.93
C ARG A 208 -12.87 -10.65 -1.60
N ARG A 209 -12.06 -10.95 -2.63
CA ARG A 209 -12.04 -12.29 -3.27
C ARG A 209 -11.69 -13.40 -2.29
N LYS A 210 -10.87 -13.10 -1.30
CA LYS A 210 -10.47 -14.03 -0.25
C LYS A 210 -11.39 -14.02 0.96
N ARG A 211 -12.44 -13.18 0.97
CA ARG A 211 -13.26 -12.92 2.15
C ARG A 211 -12.36 -12.57 3.35
N GLY A 212 -11.41 -11.68 3.12
CA GLY A 212 -10.39 -11.30 4.10
C GLY A 212 -10.65 -9.93 4.70
N THR A 213 -9.88 -9.65 5.75
CA THR A 213 -9.81 -8.35 6.40
C THR A 213 -8.58 -7.58 5.90
N VAL A 214 -8.73 -6.27 5.71
CA VAL A 214 -7.59 -5.35 5.45
C VAL A 214 -7.45 -4.41 6.64
N ARG A 215 -6.26 -4.37 7.24
CA ARG A 215 -5.95 -3.36 8.26
C ARG A 215 -5.66 -2.03 7.58
N LEU A 216 -6.36 -0.97 7.97
CA LEU A 216 -6.23 0.35 7.37
C LEU A 216 -4.80 0.90 7.52
N SER A 217 -4.11 0.58 8.62
CA SER A 217 -2.71 0.98 8.80
C SER A 217 -1.78 0.38 7.73
N GLU A 218 -2.07 -0.82 7.22
CA GLU A 218 -1.26 -1.43 6.15
C GLU A 218 -1.49 -0.74 4.81
N LEU A 219 -2.75 -0.36 4.50
CA LEU A 219 -3.05 0.47 3.33
C LEU A 219 -2.39 1.86 3.47
N ALA A 220 -2.34 2.43 4.67
CA ALA A 220 -1.66 3.69 4.94
C ALA A 220 -0.13 3.54 4.77
N GLU A 221 0.45 2.44 5.23
CA GLU A 221 1.85 2.12 5.04
C GLU A 221 2.20 1.95 3.57
N ASP A 222 1.33 1.35 2.75
CA ASP A 222 1.50 1.29 1.30
C ASP A 222 1.50 2.70 0.70
N VAL A 223 0.49 3.51 1.01
CA VAL A 223 0.40 4.90 0.52
C VAL A 223 1.65 5.70 0.92
N LEU A 224 2.10 5.60 2.17
CA LEU A 224 3.32 6.23 2.66
C LEU A 224 4.57 5.62 2.01
N SER A 225 4.55 4.32 1.67
CA SER A 225 5.66 3.61 1.03
C SER A 225 6.09 4.20 -0.29
N LEU A 226 5.10 4.74 -0.99
CA LEU A 226 5.21 5.25 -2.34
C LEU A 226 5.68 6.71 -2.35
N VAL A 227 5.84 7.32 -1.17
CA VAL A 227 5.97 8.77 -0.98
C VAL A 227 7.10 9.17 -0.05
N SER A 228 7.34 8.41 1.01
CA SER A 228 8.46 8.71 1.90
C SER A 228 9.77 8.60 1.14
N ASN A 229 10.60 9.66 1.22
CA ASN A 229 11.99 9.60 0.78
C ASN A 229 12.60 8.31 1.35
N PRO A 230 13.19 7.44 0.49
CA PRO A 230 13.78 6.17 0.92
C PRO A 230 14.73 6.33 2.13
N MET A 231 15.41 7.48 2.23
CA MET A 231 16.27 7.84 3.36
C MET A 231 15.47 8.03 4.66
N THR A 232 14.41 8.84 4.65
CA THR A 232 13.55 9.07 5.83
C THR A 232 12.85 7.78 6.24
N ARG A 233 12.47 6.96 5.26
CA ARG A 233 11.85 5.65 5.48
C ARG A 233 12.81 4.66 6.11
N GLY A 234 14.04 4.56 5.59
CA GLY A 234 15.10 3.75 6.18
C GLY A 234 15.41 4.17 7.61
N ILE A 235 15.42 5.48 7.88
CA ILE A 235 15.58 6.01 9.24
C ILE A 235 14.42 5.56 10.13
N LEU A 236 13.17 5.83 9.77
CA LEU A 236 12.00 5.56 10.62
C LEU A 236 11.71 4.06 10.79
N LYS A 237 11.80 3.26 9.72
CA LYS A 237 11.64 1.79 9.80
C LYS A 237 12.78 1.12 10.55
N GLY A 238 13.98 1.71 10.50
CA GLY A 238 15.15 1.26 11.25
C GLY A 238 15.09 1.57 12.75
N LEU A 239 14.07 2.30 13.23
CA LEU A 239 13.91 2.59 14.66
C LEU A 239 13.12 1.48 15.38
N PRO A 240 13.70 0.86 16.41
CA PRO A 240 13.03 -0.19 17.18
C PRO A 240 12.16 0.38 18.32
N TYR A 241 11.45 1.49 18.08
CA TYR A 241 10.67 2.17 19.13
C TYR A 241 9.19 2.19 18.79
N LYS A 242 8.34 2.00 19.80
CA LYS A 242 6.90 2.21 19.75
C LYS A 242 6.53 3.39 20.63
N LEU A 243 5.55 4.18 20.21
CA LEU A 243 5.01 5.25 21.05
C LEU A 243 4.03 4.63 22.06
N ASP A 244 4.25 4.90 23.35
CA ASP A 244 3.37 4.58 24.46
C ASP A 244 2.96 5.89 25.16
N SER A 245 2.02 5.83 26.08
CA SER A 245 1.55 6.93 26.93
C SER A 245 2.66 7.69 27.67
N ALA A 246 3.80 7.04 27.95
CA ALA A 246 4.97 7.63 28.60
C ALA A 246 6.07 8.09 27.62
N GLY A 247 5.85 7.99 26.30
CA GLY A 247 6.81 8.32 25.25
C GLY A 247 7.29 7.10 24.46
N TYR A 248 8.46 7.20 23.83
CA TYR A 248 9.01 6.14 22.97
C TYR A 248 9.66 5.01 23.79
N VAL A 249 9.08 3.81 23.72
CA VAL A 249 9.57 2.61 24.39
C VAL A 249 10.21 1.67 23.37
N LEU A 250 11.35 1.06 23.73
CA LEU A 250 12.02 0.08 22.87
C LEU A 250 11.14 -1.17 22.68
N ASP A 251 10.76 -1.43 21.44
CA ASP A 251 10.17 -2.69 21.03
C ASP A 251 11.29 -3.72 20.79
N ARG A 252 11.43 -4.66 21.74
CA ARG A 252 12.46 -5.71 21.66
C ARG A 252 12.24 -6.68 20.50
N ALA A 253 10.99 -6.93 20.11
CA ALA A 253 10.71 -7.83 18.98
C ALA A 253 11.20 -7.18 17.68
N ARG A 254 10.84 -5.91 17.48
CA ARG A 254 11.26 -5.12 16.32
C ARG A 254 12.77 -4.89 16.30
N ALA A 255 13.40 -4.63 17.45
CA ALA A 255 14.86 -4.51 17.56
C ALA A 255 15.59 -5.77 17.08
N ASN A 256 15.10 -6.94 17.51
CA ASN A 256 15.70 -8.22 17.12
C ASN A 256 15.52 -8.51 15.63
N GLU A 257 14.37 -8.14 15.07
CA GLU A 257 14.09 -8.29 13.65
C GLU A 257 15.01 -7.40 12.80
N ILE A 258 15.12 -6.11 13.12
CA ILE A 258 16.02 -5.18 12.42
C ILE A 258 17.47 -5.67 12.49
N PHE A 259 17.92 -6.10 13.69
CA PHE A 259 19.26 -6.65 13.86
C PHE A 259 19.48 -7.91 13.02
N PHE A 260 18.50 -8.82 13.00
CA PHE A 260 18.55 -10.04 12.21
C PHE A 260 18.63 -9.72 10.71
N LEU A 261 17.79 -8.82 10.21
CA LEU A 261 17.79 -8.36 8.83
C LEU A 261 19.15 -7.77 8.46
N HIS A 262 19.69 -6.86 9.28
CA HIS A 262 20.98 -6.25 9.02
C HIS A 262 22.12 -7.28 8.94
N ARG A 263 22.14 -8.26 9.85
CA ARG A 263 23.11 -9.36 9.83
C ARG A 263 22.99 -10.19 8.55
N LYS A 264 21.76 -10.45 8.07
CA LYS A 264 21.51 -11.18 6.82
C LYS A 264 21.92 -10.38 5.60
N THR A 265 21.67 -9.07 5.58
CA THR A 265 22.12 -8.16 4.52
C THR A 265 23.64 -8.15 4.43
N GLN A 266 24.36 -8.01 5.56
CA GLN A 266 25.82 -8.11 5.57
C GLN A 266 26.33 -9.49 5.12
N GLN A 267 25.64 -10.57 5.50
CA GLN A 267 25.98 -11.92 5.06
C GLN A 267 25.86 -12.05 3.54
N ALA A 268 24.75 -11.57 2.96
CA ALA A 268 24.51 -11.59 1.53
C ALA A 268 25.58 -10.77 0.78
N GLN A 269 25.83 -9.55 1.23
CA GLN A 269 26.85 -8.66 0.66
C GLN A 269 28.26 -9.28 0.67
N ARG A 270 28.68 -9.86 1.80
CA ARG A 270 29.97 -10.55 1.92
C ARG A 270 30.04 -11.80 1.04
N SER A 271 28.94 -12.54 0.91
CA SER A 271 28.86 -13.72 0.04
C SER A 271 29.06 -13.33 -1.42
N THR A 272 28.33 -12.33 -1.91
CA THR A 272 28.44 -11.82 -3.29
C THR A 272 29.84 -11.33 -3.59
N LEU A 273 30.41 -10.49 -2.71
CA LEU A 273 31.79 -10.01 -2.88
C LEU A 273 32.82 -11.14 -2.86
N ARG A 274 32.64 -12.17 -2.04
CA ARG A 274 33.54 -13.34 -2.04
C ARG A 274 33.45 -14.12 -3.36
N LYS A 275 32.25 -14.32 -3.90
CA LYS A 275 32.04 -14.99 -5.20
C LYS A 275 32.74 -14.21 -6.31
N PHE A 276 32.50 -12.89 -6.37
CA PHE A 276 33.16 -11.97 -7.30
C PHE A 276 34.70 -12.07 -7.18
N ARG A 277 35.24 -11.91 -5.97
CA ARG A 277 36.70 -11.97 -5.73
C ARG A 277 37.31 -13.30 -6.16
N LYS A 278 36.67 -14.44 -5.83
CA LYS A 278 37.19 -15.76 -6.17
C LYS A 278 37.30 -15.95 -7.69
N ARG A 279 36.34 -15.43 -8.45
CA ARG A 279 36.33 -15.53 -9.91
C ARG A 279 37.33 -14.58 -10.56
N HIS A 280 37.35 -13.32 -10.12
CA HIS A 280 38.25 -12.31 -10.70
C HIS A 280 39.67 -12.36 -10.15
N PHE A 281 39.99 -13.24 -9.21
CA PHE A 281 41.35 -13.39 -8.66
C PHE A 281 42.39 -13.64 -9.76
N TRP A 282 42.11 -14.55 -10.69
CA TRP A 282 43.03 -14.87 -11.79
C TRP A 282 43.16 -13.72 -12.79
N HIS A 283 42.08 -12.99 -13.06
CA HIS A 283 42.10 -11.81 -13.93
C HIS A 283 42.85 -10.64 -13.28
N ALA A 284 42.69 -10.43 -11.97
CA ALA A 284 43.42 -9.43 -11.21
C ALA A 284 44.93 -9.74 -11.17
N LEU A 285 45.32 -11.02 -11.10
CA LEU A 285 46.72 -11.43 -11.27
C LEU A 285 47.23 -11.12 -12.68
N GLY A 286 46.41 -11.37 -13.71
CA GLY A 286 46.69 -10.98 -15.09
C GLY A 286 46.90 -9.47 -15.25
N TRP A 287 46.15 -8.63 -14.54
CA TRP A 287 46.30 -7.18 -14.57
C TRP A 287 47.63 -6.68 -14.01
N LEU A 288 48.25 -7.41 -13.09
CA LEU A 288 49.60 -7.08 -12.61
C LEU A 288 50.66 -7.27 -13.71
N MET A 289 50.40 -8.16 -14.68
CA MET A 289 51.33 -8.50 -15.76
C MET A 289 51.05 -7.72 -17.06
N PHE A 290 49.77 -7.50 -17.39
CA PHE A 290 49.34 -6.92 -18.68
C PHE A 290 48.68 -5.54 -18.56
N GLY A 291 48.58 -5.00 -17.34
CA GLY A 291 47.91 -3.74 -17.04
C GLY A 291 46.44 -3.93 -16.67
N ALA A 292 45.96 -3.12 -15.73
CA ALA A 292 44.56 -3.07 -15.33
C ALA A 292 43.71 -2.32 -16.37
N PRO A 293 42.39 -2.62 -16.46
CA PRO A 293 41.48 -1.84 -17.28
C PRO A 293 41.48 -0.37 -16.83
N VAL A 294 41.39 0.54 -17.80
CA VAL A 294 41.49 1.99 -17.57
C VAL A 294 40.12 2.63 -17.37
N CYS A 295 40.07 3.67 -16.56
CA CYS A 295 38.90 4.52 -16.38
C CYS A 295 38.64 5.31 -17.68
N GLN A 296 37.40 5.30 -18.16
CA GLN A 296 37.04 6.03 -19.38
C GLN A 296 37.07 7.55 -19.19
N ASN A 297 36.96 8.05 -17.97
CA ASN A 297 36.92 9.49 -17.68
C ASN A 297 38.31 10.12 -17.53
N CYS A 298 39.29 9.41 -16.95
CA CYS A 298 40.62 9.98 -16.65
C CYS A 298 41.80 9.06 -17.01
N SER A 299 41.53 7.91 -17.64
CA SER A 299 42.53 6.92 -18.07
C SER A 299 43.38 6.28 -16.97
N HIS A 300 43.16 6.61 -15.68
CA HIS A 300 43.78 5.91 -14.56
C HIS A 300 43.29 4.46 -14.45
N PRO A 301 44.13 3.53 -13.97
CA PRO A 301 43.72 2.14 -13.78
C PRO A 301 42.56 2.04 -12.79
N LEU A 302 41.53 1.30 -13.18
CA LEU A 302 40.43 0.94 -12.29
C LEU A 302 40.95 -0.05 -11.27
N LEU A 303 40.73 0.25 -9.99
CA LEU A 303 41.13 -0.60 -8.90
C LEU A 303 39.90 -1.22 -8.26
N ALA A 304 40.03 -2.49 -7.86
CA ALA A 304 39.11 -3.06 -6.90
C ALA A 304 39.31 -2.31 -5.58
N ASN A 305 38.33 -1.47 -5.23
CA ASN A 305 38.32 -0.76 -3.98
C ASN A 305 37.95 -1.73 -2.86
N LEU A 306 38.98 -2.41 -2.33
CA LEU A 306 38.82 -3.50 -1.38
C LEU A 306 38.60 -3.01 0.05
N CYS A 307 39.03 -1.79 0.39
CA CYS A 307 39.03 -1.25 1.76
C CYS A 307 38.84 0.29 1.88
N GLY A 308 38.61 1.04 0.81
CA GLY A 308 38.55 2.52 0.85
C GLY A 308 37.15 3.09 0.57
N LEU A 309 36.76 4.13 1.29
CA LEU A 309 35.66 5.06 0.93
C LEU A 309 34.31 4.41 0.54
N GLY A 310 33.75 3.53 1.37
CA GLY A 310 32.32 3.17 1.38
C GLY A 310 31.72 2.48 0.14
N LYS A 311 32.44 2.44 -0.98
CA LYS A 311 31.99 1.94 -2.29
C LYS A 311 32.66 0.60 -2.59
N LEU A 312 32.04 -0.47 -2.14
CA LEU A 312 32.52 -1.85 -2.33
C LEU A 312 32.42 -2.26 -3.80
N GLY A 313 33.55 -2.48 -4.48
CA GLY A 313 33.57 -2.88 -5.89
C GLY A 313 34.73 -2.27 -6.68
N ILE A 314 34.49 -1.95 -7.95
CA ILE A 314 35.46 -1.36 -8.88
C ILE A 314 35.24 0.15 -8.94
N ALA A 315 36.30 0.92 -8.75
CA ALA A 315 36.25 2.37 -8.83
C ALA A 315 37.59 2.93 -9.32
N CYS A 316 37.54 4.12 -9.93
CA CYS A 316 38.73 4.88 -10.23
C CYS A 316 39.24 5.57 -8.95
N PRO A 317 40.52 5.36 -8.57
CA PRO A 317 41.09 5.99 -7.38
C PRO A 317 41.31 7.51 -7.54
N ASP A 318 41.46 7.99 -8.78
CA ASP A 318 41.76 9.38 -9.08
C ASP A 318 40.47 10.23 -9.14
N CYS A 319 39.58 9.94 -10.08
CA CYS A 319 38.35 10.72 -10.27
C CYS A 319 37.11 10.18 -9.54
N GLY A 320 37.22 9.04 -8.84
CA GLY A 320 36.12 8.44 -8.09
C GLY A 320 35.01 7.80 -8.94
N ALA A 321 35.19 7.74 -10.27
CA ALA A 321 34.22 7.14 -11.19
C ALA A 321 34.00 5.65 -10.89
N THR A 322 32.73 5.24 -10.84
CA THR A 322 32.32 3.85 -10.64
C THR A 322 31.61 3.35 -11.90
N PRO A 323 32.26 2.48 -12.69
CA PRO A 323 31.68 2.04 -13.97
C PRO A 323 30.45 1.15 -13.79
N PHE A 324 30.33 0.49 -12.64
CA PHE A 324 29.21 -0.40 -12.34
C PHE A 324 28.43 0.12 -11.15
N VAL A 325 27.11 0.17 -11.27
CA VAL A 325 26.17 0.32 -10.18
C VAL A 325 25.18 -0.81 -10.26
N THR A 326 25.24 -1.74 -9.30
CA THR A 326 24.36 -2.90 -9.26
C THR A 326 23.67 -2.97 -7.91
N LEU A 327 22.34 -3.05 -7.93
CA LEU A 327 21.51 -3.15 -6.74
C LEU A 327 21.13 -4.60 -6.49
N TYR A 328 21.26 -5.01 -5.23
CA TYR A 328 20.90 -6.34 -4.77
C TYR A 328 19.89 -6.27 -3.63
N LEU A 329 18.99 -7.24 -3.57
CA LEU A 329 18.11 -7.50 -2.43
C LEU A 329 18.67 -8.65 -1.61
N ALA A 330 18.86 -8.44 -0.30
CA ALA A 330 19.17 -9.51 0.62
C ALA A 330 17.91 -10.34 0.94
N CYS A 331 17.93 -11.63 0.60
CA CYS A 331 16.92 -12.58 1.02
C CYS A 331 17.11 -12.93 2.51
N PRO A 332 16.04 -13.24 3.29
CA PRO A 332 16.18 -13.64 4.69
C PRO A 332 17.04 -14.91 4.89
N CYS A 333 17.19 -15.74 3.85
CA CYS A 333 18.10 -16.88 3.85
C CYS A 333 19.59 -16.51 3.76
N GLY A 334 19.91 -15.23 3.53
CA GLY A 334 21.26 -14.68 3.38
C GLY A 334 21.82 -14.76 1.96
N GLU A 335 21.01 -15.07 0.95
CA GLU A 335 21.38 -15.00 -0.47
C GLU A 335 21.10 -13.60 -1.03
N ALA A 336 21.97 -13.11 -1.91
CA ALA A 336 21.74 -11.86 -2.64
C ALA A 336 20.98 -12.16 -3.93
N LEU A 337 19.97 -11.34 -4.23
CA LEU A 337 19.19 -11.38 -5.45
C LEU A 337 19.49 -10.11 -6.24
N LEU A 338 19.78 -10.24 -7.53
CA LEU A 338 19.96 -9.09 -8.40
C LEU A 338 18.62 -8.36 -8.54
N LEU A 339 18.59 -7.06 -8.25
CA LEU A 339 17.42 -6.22 -8.46
C LEU A 339 17.51 -5.48 -9.78
N LEU A 340 18.57 -4.68 -9.94
CA LEU A 340 18.78 -3.81 -11.07
C LEU A 340 20.27 -3.75 -11.39
N GLU A 341 20.58 -3.86 -12.68
CA GLU A 341 21.89 -3.55 -13.25
C GLU A 341 21.81 -2.16 -13.89
N GLN A 342 22.78 -1.30 -13.60
CA GLN A 342 22.86 0.08 -14.11
C GLN A 342 21.53 0.84 -13.99
N PRO A 343 21.01 1.03 -12.77
CA PRO A 343 19.75 1.74 -12.57
C PRO A 343 19.83 3.18 -13.10
N PRO A 344 18.75 3.72 -13.68
CA PRO A 344 18.71 5.11 -14.13
C PRO A 344 18.71 6.05 -12.92
N LEU A 345 19.90 6.49 -12.48
CA LEU A 345 20.06 7.29 -11.27
C LEU A 345 19.57 8.74 -11.44
N ASP A 346 19.51 9.23 -12.68
CA ASP A 346 19.15 10.61 -13.01
C ASP A 346 17.63 10.82 -13.13
N ASP A 347 16.86 9.74 -13.26
CA ASP A 347 15.40 9.76 -13.35
C ASP A 347 14.77 8.90 -12.24
N PHE A 348 14.28 9.58 -11.22
CA PHE A 348 13.66 8.94 -10.05
C PHE A 348 12.40 8.15 -10.40
N SER A 349 11.62 8.57 -11.40
CA SER A 349 10.39 7.89 -11.81
C SER A 349 10.72 6.59 -12.53
N ALA A 350 11.64 6.65 -13.51
CA ALA A 350 12.13 5.47 -14.21
C ALA A 350 12.81 4.48 -13.24
N PHE A 351 13.59 4.99 -12.27
CA PHE A 351 14.21 4.19 -11.24
C PHE A 351 13.20 3.41 -10.40
N ASN A 352 12.15 4.08 -9.91
CA ASN A 352 11.14 3.44 -9.08
C ASN A 352 10.31 2.42 -9.85
N LEU A 353 9.93 2.72 -11.10
CA LEU A 353 9.20 1.78 -11.94
C LEU A 353 10.02 0.52 -12.21
N ALA A 354 11.30 0.68 -12.54
CA ALA A 354 12.23 -0.45 -12.72
C ALA A 354 12.37 -1.26 -11.42
N LEU A 355 12.49 -0.61 -10.27
CA LEU A 355 12.59 -1.27 -8.98
C LEU A 355 11.32 -2.09 -8.65
N ILE A 356 10.13 -1.52 -8.87
CA ILE A 356 8.85 -2.18 -8.61
C ILE A 356 8.70 -3.42 -9.52
N ALA A 357 8.93 -3.26 -10.82
CA ALA A 357 8.85 -4.35 -11.79
C ALA A 357 9.81 -5.49 -11.43
N SER A 358 11.06 -5.16 -11.05
CA SER A 358 12.04 -6.16 -10.63
C SER A 358 11.62 -6.91 -9.37
N VAL A 359 10.99 -6.25 -8.39
CA VAL A 359 10.60 -6.88 -7.12
C VAL A 359 9.42 -7.83 -7.28
N SER A 360 8.43 -7.49 -8.11
CA SER A 360 7.23 -8.33 -8.29
C SER A 360 7.54 -9.73 -8.83
N ASP A 361 8.56 -9.85 -9.68
CA ASP A 361 8.92 -11.10 -10.34
C ASP A 361 10.05 -11.86 -9.63
N LEU A 362 10.70 -11.23 -8.64
CA LEU A 362 11.89 -11.79 -8.02
C LEU A 362 11.57 -12.96 -7.08
N LYS A 363 12.15 -14.12 -7.36
CA LYS A 363 12.13 -15.29 -6.47
C LYS A 363 13.53 -15.69 -6.08
N CYS A 364 13.71 -16.03 -4.81
CA CYS A 364 14.99 -16.51 -4.34
C CYS A 364 15.28 -17.92 -4.88
N GLY A 365 16.31 -18.06 -5.73
CA GLY A 365 16.73 -19.37 -6.24
C GLY A 365 17.17 -20.37 -5.17
N LYS A 366 17.51 -19.92 -3.95
CA LYS A 366 17.94 -20.78 -2.85
C LYS A 366 16.80 -21.26 -1.95
N CYS A 367 15.81 -20.41 -1.66
CA CYS A 367 14.75 -20.75 -0.70
C CYS A 367 13.32 -20.64 -1.27
N GLY A 368 13.18 -20.29 -2.55
CA GLY A 368 11.90 -20.20 -3.26
C GLY A 368 10.99 -19.04 -2.84
N ARG A 369 11.35 -18.26 -1.81
CA ARG A 369 10.54 -17.11 -1.36
C ARG A 369 10.54 -16.01 -2.42
N SER A 370 9.35 -15.50 -2.72
CA SER A 370 9.20 -14.26 -3.49
C SER A 370 9.73 -13.07 -2.69
N ALA A 371 10.26 -12.07 -3.38
CA ALA A 371 10.55 -10.79 -2.76
C ALA A 371 9.24 -10.14 -2.27
N SER A 372 9.29 -9.58 -1.06
CA SER A 372 8.23 -8.76 -0.51
C SER A 372 8.73 -7.32 -0.46
N TYR A 373 7.82 -6.37 -0.65
CA TYR A 373 8.07 -4.94 -0.49
C TYR A 373 8.33 -4.55 0.97
N GLU A 374 8.00 -5.43 1.91
CA GLU A 374 8.30 -5.26 3.33
C GLU A 374 9.83 -5.25 3.57
N ASP A 375 10.28 -4.21 4.28
CA ASP A 375 11.68 -3.96 4.64
C ASP A 375 12.67 -3.89 3.48
N LEU A 376 12.20 -3.53 2.30
CA LEU A 376 13.06 -3.35 1.12
C LEU A 376 14.21 -2.39 1.43
N ASP A 377 13.90 -1.27 2.09
CA ASP A 377 14.87 -0.22 2.48
C ASP A 377 16.01 -0.73 3.38
N LEU A 378 15.77 -1.79 4.16
CA LEU A 378 16.75 -2.35 5.10
C LEU A 378 17.57 -3.50 4.48
N ARG A 379 17.13 -4.00 3.32
CA ARG A 379 17.62 -5.22 2.68
C ARG A 379 18.26 -4.97 1.33
N VAL A 380 17.99 -3.82 0.70
CA VAL A 380 18.67 -3.40 -0.53
C VAL A 380 20.07 -2.91 -0.20
N PHE A 381 21.05 -3.33 -1.00
CA PHE A 381 22.41 -2.84 -0.91
C PHE A 381 23.01 -2.70 -2.31
N GLN A 382 23.87 -1.69 -2.47
CA GLN A 382 24.60 -1.44 -3.69
C GLN A 382 25.96 -2.15 -3.65
N LEU A 383 26.34 -2.75 -4.78
CA LEU A 383 27.71 -3.15 -5.06
C LEU A 383 28.13 -2.59 -6.43
N ASN A 384 29.37 -2.12 -6.52
CA ASN A 384 29.90 -1.56 -7.76
C ASN A 384 30.66 -2.63 -8.55
N ILE A 385 29.96 -3.70 -8.91
CA ILE A 385 30.49 -4.85 -9.66
C ILE A 385 29.52 -5.16 -10.81
N PRO A 386 29.99 -5.78 -11.91
CA PRO A 386 29.11 -6.25 -12.99
C PRO A 386 28.03 -7.19 -12.44
N ALA A 387 26.80 -7.14 -13.00
CA ALA A 387 25.75 -8.05 -12.57
C ALA A 387 25.92 -9.44 -13.20
N ASP A 388 26.39 -9.47 -14.46
CA ASP A 388 26.75 -10.71 -15.13
C ASP A 388 28.08 -11.27 -14.58
N ASP A 389 27.92 -12.34 -13.81
CA ASP A 389 28.98 -13.09 -13.16
C ASP A 389 29.80 -13.98 -14.12
N THR A 390 29.41 -14.09 -15.40
CA THR A 390 30.06 -14.95 -16.41
C THR A 390 31.13 -14.23 -17.22
N VAL A 391 31.17 -12.90 -17.16
CA VAL A 391 31.98 -12.04 -18.03
C VAL A 391 33.13 -11.42 -17.25
N THR A 392 34.29 -11.20 -17.88
CA THR A 392 35.40 -10.51 -17.22
C THR A 392 35.08 -9.02 -17.03
N VAL A 393 35.71 -8.35 -16.05
CA VAL A 393 35.53 -6.90 -15.87
C VAL A 393 35.87 -6.12 -17.14
N THR A 394 36.89 -6.55 -17.89
CA THR A 394 37.29 -5.91 -19.15
C THR A 394 36.20 -6.04 -20.22
N GLU A 395 35.59 -7.21 -20.34
CA GLU A 395 34.47 -7.44 -21.27
C GLU A 395 33.20 -6.71 -20.81
N ALA A 396 32.88 -6.74 -19.51
CA ALA A 396 31.76 -5.99 -18.96
C ALA A 396 31.91 -4.48 -19.19
N LEU A 397 33.13 -3.94 -19.12
CA LEU A 397 33.42 -2.54 -19.47
C LEU A 397 33.23 -2.24 -20.95
N LYS A 398 33.49 -3.19 -21.85
CA LYS A 398 33.25 -3.02 -23.29
C LYS A 398 31.75 -3.00 -23.60
N ASN A 399 30.99 -3.90 -22.99
CA ASN A 399 29.54 -3.98 -23.15
C ASN A 399 28.80 -2.71 -22.66
N LEU A 400 29.43 -1.91 -21.80
CA LEU A 400 28.89 -0.61 -21.39
C LEU A 400 29.09 0.50 -22.42
N VAL A 401 30.06 0.37 -23.32
CA VAL A 401 30.39 1.37 -24.36
C VAL A 401 29.69 1.06 -25.67
N GLU A 402 29.55 -0.22 -25.97
CA GLU A 402 28.83 -0.75 -27.13
C GLU A 402 27.60 -1.47 -26.60
N PRO A 403 26.46 -0.77 -26.38
CA PRO A 403 25.24 -1.48 -26.03
C PRO A 403 24.93 -2.44 -27.18
N THR A 404 24.86 -3.74 -26.87
CA THR A 404 24.34 -4.73 -27.81
C THR A 404 22.89 -4.35 -28.12
N ASP A 405 22.64 -4.04 -29.39
CA ASP A 405 21.32 -3.74 -29.96
C ASP A 405 20.24 -4.78 -29.59
#